data_AF-A0A8B2HQ46-F1
#
_entry.id   AF-A0A8B2HQ46-F1
#
_cell.length_a   1.000
_cell.length_b   1.000
_cell.length_c   1.000
_cell.angle_alpha   90.00
_cell.angle_beta   90.00
_cell.angle_gamma   90.00
#
_symmetry.space_group_name_H-M   'P 1'
#
loop_
_entity.id
_entity.type
_entity.pdbx_description
1 polymer ?
#
loop_
_entity_poly.entity_id
_entity_poly.type
_entity_poly.pdbx_seq_one_letter_code
_entity_poly.pdbx_strand_id
1 'polypeptide(L)'
;MEDDSKIIRTEIMRVLNENGKIRATDLMKRVLKKVGNEKMIYREISSLVESGEVEKKIHSKSHIEYELINISESVNNQLKNLHKELEISLSELQMFDESTQQMKMSFHQRVRSIIHFIHIVQSIESIMKFLSYYPSFKKDKMFSQINRKIDDYWEKIMQFVTQQSEDEFLNEVIANIRITQINSENVN
;
A
#
# COMPACT_ATOMS: atom_id res chain seq x y z
N MET A 1 -8.47 -36.44 3.40
CA MET A 1 -7.99 -35.32 2.54
C MET A 1 -8.20 -33.96 3.19
N GLU A 2 -9.43 -33.55 3.49
CA GLU A 2 -9.69 -32.23 4.11
C GLU A 2 -9.17 -32.16 5.57
N ASP A 3 -9.30 -33.26 6.31
CA ASP A 3 -8.78 -33.37 7.68
C ASP A 3 -7.25 -33.42 7.72
N ASP A 4 -6.61 -34.11 6.77
CA ASP A 4 -5.14 -34.20 6.71
C ASP A 4 -4.50 -32.83 6.40
N SER A 5 -5.12 -32.05 5.50
CA SER A 5 -4.69 -30.69 5.17
C SER A 5 -4.80 -29.76 6.39
N LYS A 6 -5.92 -29.81 7.13
CA LYS A 6 -6.09 -29.05 8.37
C LYS A 6 -5.04 -29.39 9.42
N ILE A 7 -4.77 -30.68 9.63
CA ILE A 7 -3.75 -31.15 10.58
C ILE A 7 -2.36 -30.62 10.21
N ILE A 8 -2.00 -30.70 8.92
CA ILE A 8 -0.72 -30.18 8.41
C ILE A 8 -0.64 -28.66 8.61
N ARG A 9 -1.68 -27.91 8.24
CA ARG A 9 -1.75 -26.46 8.41
C ARG A 9 -1.59 -26.05 9.88
N THR A 10 -2.32 -26.70 10.78
CA THR A 10 -2.20 -26.45 12.23
C THR A 10 -0.79 -26.71 12.74
N GLU A 11 -0.14 -27.79 12.27
CA GLU A 11 1.22 -28.10 12.70
C GLU A 11 2.25 -27.10 12.16
N ILE A 12 2.11 -26.64 10.91
CA ILE A 12 2.95 -25.57 10.34
C ILE A 12 2.82 -24.30 11.21
N MET A 13 1.58 -23.87 11.48
CA MET A 13 1.31 -22.68 12.29
C MET A 13 1.88 -22.81 13.70
N ARG A 14 1.75 -23.98 14.33
CA ARG A 14 2.32 -24.25 15.66
C ARG A 14 3.84 -24.10 15.65
N VAL A 15 4.53 -24.72 14.69
CA VAL A 15 6.00 -24.66 14.59
C VAL A 15 6.47 -23.22 14.36
N LEU A 16 5.79 -22.47 13.48
CA LEU A 16 6.13 -21.06 13.25
C LEU A 16 5.86 -20.18 14.47
N ASN A 17 4.75 -20.41 15.19
CA ASN A 17 4.43 -19.66 16.40
C ASN A 17 5.45 -19.90 17.53
N GLU A 18 5.97 -21.12 17.66
CA GLU A 18 6.95 -21.48 18.69
C GLU A 18 8.36 -20.98 18.39
N ASN A 19 8.75 -20.95 17.12
CA ASN A 19 10.14 -20.68 16.71
C ASN A 19 10.32 -19.27 16.13
N GLY A 20 9.22 -18.55 15.85
CA GLY A 20 9.25 -17.34 15.06
C GLY A 20 9.77 -17.62 13.66
N LYS A 21 10.83 -16.91 13.27
CA LYS A 21 11.51 -17.09 11.99
C LYS A 21 12.31 -18.39 11.95
N ILE A 22 12.07 -19.22 10.94
CA ILE A 22 12.72 -20.51 10.80
C ILE A 22 13.10 -20.81 9.34
N ARG A 23 14.20 -21.56 9.15
CA ARG A 23 14.67 -22.02 7.84
C ARG A 23 13.67 -23.01 7.24
N ALA A 24 13.50 -22.96 5.92
CA ALA A 24 12.64 -23.88 5.18
C ALA A 24 12.92 -25.36 5.48
N THR A 25 14.20 -25.75 5.51
CA THR A 25 14.63 -27.12 5.80
C THR A 25 14.26 -27.56 7.22
N ASP A 26 14.36 -26.66 8.19
CA ASP A 26 14.07 -26.96 9.59
C ASP A 26 12.58 -27.01 9.86
N LEU A 27 11.79 -26.13 9.24
CA LEU A 27 10.34 -26.19 9.24
C LEU A 27 9.85 -27.53 8.66
N MET A 28 10.31 -27.87 7.46
CA MET A 28 9.95 -29.12 6.79
C MET A 28 10.29 -30.33 7.66
N LYS A 29 11.51 -30.40 8.20
CA LYS A 29 11.94 -31.51 9.05
C LYS A 29 11.07 -31.67 10.31
N ARG A 30 10.64 -30.56 10.93
CA ARG A 30 9.82 -30.60 12.15
C ARG A 30 8.39 -31.01 11.86
N VAL A 31 7.77 -30.44 10.83
CA VAL A 31 6.40 -30.77 10.44
C VAL A 31 6.33 -32.22 9.94
N LEU A 32 7.27 -32.63 9.10
CA LEU A 32 7.33 -33.99 8.53
C LEU A 32 7.39 -35.08 9.60
N LYS A 33 8.12 -34.86 10.69
CA LYS A 33 8.20 -35.80 11.82
C LYS A 33 6.84 -36.12 12.45
N LYS A 34 5.86 -35.22 12.34
CA LYS A 34 4.55 -35.36 12.99
C LYS A 34 3.44 -35.77 12.04
N VAL A 35 3.48 -35.33 10.78
CA VAL A 35 2.38 -35.53 9.81
C VAL A 35 2.76 -36.39 8.59
N GLY A 36 4.05 -36.67 8.36
CA GLY A 36 4.53 -37.69 7.41
C GLY A 36 4.37 -37.41 5.90
N ASN A 37 3.62 -36.41 5.47
CA ASN A 37 3.31 -36.17 4.04
C ASN A 37 4.03 -34.93 3.46
N GLU A 38 5.27 -35.11 3.00
CA GLU A 38 6.13 -34.03 2.50
C GLU A 38 5.50 -33.17 1.39
N LYS A 39 4.90 -33.81 0.38
CA LYS A 39 4.28 -33.12 -0.76
C LYS A 39 3.13 -32.22 -0.30
N MET A 40 2.29 -32.69 0.63
CA MET A 40 1.21 -31.88 1.18
C MET A 40 1.73 -30.73 2.04
N ILE A 41 2.80 -30.93 2.82
CA ILE A 41 3.42 -29.85 3.60
C ILE A 41 3.87 -28.69 2.68
N TYR A 42 4.57 -28.98 1.59
CA TYR A 42 4.96 -27.92 0.64
C TYR A 42 3.76 -27.18 0.05
N ARG A 43 2.68 -27.91 -0.29
CA ARG A 43 1.45 -27.29 -0.81
C ARG A 43 0.79 -26.38 0.22
N GLU A 44 0.70 -26.81 1.47
CA GLU A 44 0.11 -26.01 2.55
C GLU A 44 0.97 -24.80 2.91
N ILE A 45 2.31 -24.93 2.93
CA ILE A 45 3.21 -23.78 3.10
C ILE A 45 2.99 -22.76 1.97
N SER A 46 2.94 -23.21 0.71
CA SER A 46 2.67 -22.30 -0.41
C SER A 46 1.31 -21.63 -0.29
N SER A 47 0.26 -22.37 0.08
CA SER A 47 -1.08 -21.81 0.30
C SER A 47 -1.10 -20.77 1.43
N LEU A 48 -0.40 -21.05 2.55
CA LEU A 48 -0.26 -20.12 3.67
C LEU A 48 0.47 -18.82 3.25
N VAL A 49 1.51 -18.94 2.41
CA VAL A 49 2.22 -17.80 1.84
C VAL A 49 1.32 -16.99 0.90
N GLU A 50 0.59 -17.66 0.01
CA GLU A 50 -0.35 -17.03 -0.91
C GLU A 50 -1.49 -16.31 -0.16
N SER A 51 -1.97 -16.88 0.94
CA SER A 51 -3.01 -16.27 1.78
C SER A 51 -2.50 -15.11 2.65
N GLY A 52 -1.19 -14.90 2.75
CA GLY A 52 -0.60 -13.86 3.60
C GLY A 52 -0.65 -14.19 5.10
N GLU A 53 -0.76 -15.46 5.48
CA GLU A 53 -0.64 -15.89 6.88
C GLU A 53 0.83 -16.14 7.26
N VAL A 54 1.66 -16.48 6.28
CA VAL A 54 3.10 -16.74 6.42
C VAL A 54 3.90 -15.88 5.44
N GLU A 55 4.92 -15.19 5.93
CA GLU A 55 5.87 -14.49 5.07
C GLU A 55 6.98 -15.45 4.63
N LYS A 56 7.36 -15.39 3.34
CA LYS A 56 8.49 -16.12 2.77
C LYS A 56 9.62 -15.17 2.43
N LYS A 57 10.76 -15.27 3.12
CA LYS A 57 11.97 -14.48 2.84
C LYS A 57 12.98 -15.33 2.08
N ILE A 58 13.35 -14.89 0.87
CA ILE A 58 14.32 -15.56 0.00
C ILE A 58 15.62 -14.77 0.01
N HIS A 59 16.66 -15.31 0.64
CA HIS A 59 18.00 -14.75 0.61
C HIS A 59 18.84 -15.39 -0.51
N SER A 60 18.61 -16.68 -0.78
CA SER A 60 19.16 -17.41 -1.93
C SER A 60 18.32 -18.66 -2.21
N LYS A 61 18.58 -19.37 -3.32
CA LYS A 61 17.88 -20.63 -3.64
C LYS A 61 17.98 -21.70 -2.52
N SER A 62 19.08 -21.70 -1.76
CA SER A 62 19.30 -22.59 -0.62
C SER A 62 19.02 -21.92 0.73
N HIS A 63 18.65 -20.64 0.73
CA HIS A 63 18.42 -19.87 1.94
C HIS A 63 17.03 -19.22 1.91
N ILE A 64 16.04 -19.98 2.35
CA ILE A 64 14.64 -19.55 2.46
C ILE A 64 14.21 -19.63 3.92
N GLU A 65 13.49 -18.62 4.39
CA GLU A 65 12.96 -18.50 5.73
C GLU A 65 11.45 -18.27 5.68
N TYR A 66 10.76 -18.76 6.71
CA TYR A 66 9.32 -18.58 6.91
C TYR A 66 9.06 -18.03 8.31
N GLU A 67 8.09 -17.13 8.43
CA GLU A 67 7.58 -16.61 9.70
C GLU A 67 6.09 -16.27 9.62
N LEU A 68 5.38 -16.29 10.74
CA LEU A 68 3.99 -15.81 10.78
C LEU A 68 3.95 -14.31 10.48
N ILE A 69 2.99 -13.87 9.68
CA ILE A 69 2.80 -12.44 9.45
C ILE A 69 2.30 -11.77 10.73
N ASN A 70 3.07 -10.81 11.23
CA ASN A 70 2.60 -9.93 12.28
C ASN A 70 1.67 -8.86 11.68
N ILE A 71 0.36 -9.05 11.81
CA ILE A 71 -0.65 -8.14 11.26
C ILE A 71 -0.44 -6.71 11.76
N SER A 72 -0.08 -6.51 13.03
CA SER A 72 0.13 -5.17 13.60
C SER A 72 1.33 -4.46 12.98
N GLU A 73 2.42 -5.19 12.75
CA GLU A 73 3.62 -4.66 12.09
C GLU A 73 3.36 -4.39 10.61
N SER A 74 2.65 -5.30 9.92
CA SER A 74 2.27 -5.13 8.52
C SER A 74 1.38 -3.89 8.32
N VAL A 75 0.35 -3.72 9.16
CA VAL A 75 -0.51 -2.53 9.17
C VAL A 75 0.31 -1.27 9.38
N ASN A 76 1.17 -1.26 10.40
CA ASN A 76 2.02 -0.11 10.72
C ASN A 76 2.95 0.24 9.56
N ASN A 77 3.59 -0.75 8.94
CA ASN A 77 4.49 -0.54 7.81
C ASN A 77 3.74 0.01 6.58
N GLN A 78 2.55 -0.50 6.28
CA GLN A 78 1.73 0.04 5.19
C GLN A 78 1.33 1.49 5.44
N LEU A 79 0.85 1.83 6.64
CA LEU A 79 0.48 3.21 6.98
C LEU A 79 1.70 4.14 6.97
N LYS A 80 2.87 3.70 7.46
CA LYS A 80 4.12 4.46 7.39
C LYS A 80 4.53 4.78 5.97
N ASN A 81 4.41 3.81 5.07
CA ASN A 81 4.74 4.01 3.66
C ASN A 81 3.84 5.05 3.01
N LEU A 82 2.52 4.94 3.21
CA LEU A 82 1.55 5.92 2.72
C LEU A 82 1.80 7.32 3.28
N HIS A 83 2.05 7.40 4.59
CA HIS A 83 2.39 8.66 5.25
C HIS A 83 3.63 9.31 4.64
N LYS A 84 4.69 8.52 4.41
CA LYS A 84 5.93 9.00 3.80
C LYS A 84 5.72 9.48 2.35
N GLU A 85 4.99 8.72 1.55
CA GLU A 85 4.66 9.09 0.17
C GLU A 85 3.89 10.41 0.12
N LEU A 86 2.88 10.55 0.98
CA LEU A 86 2.09 11.78 1.11
C LEU A 86 2.96 12.97 1.56
N GLU A 87 3.88 12.77 2.50
CA GLU A 87 4.79 13.83 2.95
C GLU A 87 5.75 14.31 1.88
N ILE A 88 6.34 13.39 1.12
CA ILE A 88 7.22 13.73 -0.01
C ILE A 88 6.42 14.54 -1.03
N SER A 89 5.25 14.03 -1.43
CA SER A 89 4.43 14.70 -2.44
C SER A 89 3.91 16.07 -1.98
N LEU A 90 3.56 16.22 -0.69
CA LEU A 90 3.14 17.52 -0.14
C LEU A 90 4.30 18.53 -0.16
N SER A 91 5.52 18.07 0.11
CA SER A 91 6.72 18.91 0.06
C SER A 91 7.00 19.35 -1.39
N GLU A 92 6.84 18.44 -2.36
CA GLU A 92 6.96 18.76 -3.79
C GLU A 92 5.90 19.78 -4.24
N LEU A 93 4.65 19.65 -3.79
CA LEU A 93 3.59 20.62 -4.06
C LEU A 93 3.94 22.02 -3.53
N GLN A 94 4.51 22.10 -2.32
CA GLN A 94 4.94 23.38 -1.75
C GLN A 94 6.06 24.03 -2.55
N MET A 95 7.09 23.25 -2.91
CA MET A 95 8.18 23.74 -3.74
C MET A 95 7.68 24.19 -5.12
N PHE A 96 6.70 23.47 -5.68
CA PHE A 96 6.06 23.84 -6.93
C PHE A 96 5.31 25.17 -6.83
N ASP A 97 4.53 25.39 -5.78
CA ASP A 97 3.81 26.65 -5.54
C ASP A 97 4.79 27.83 -5.40
N GLU A 98 5.81 27.69 -4.55
CA GLU A 98 6.87 28.70 -4.38
C GLU A 98 7.59 29.02 -5.70
N SER A 99 7.93 27.99 -6.49
CA SER A 99 8.60 28.17 -7.78
C SER A 99 7.71 28.87 -8.81
N THR A 100 6.40 28.64 -8.75
CA THR A 100 5.42 29.28 -9.64
C THR A 100 5.28 30.77 -9.34
N GLN A 101 5.41 31.15 -8.07
CA GLN A 101 5.40 32.56 -7.66
C GLN A 101 6.71 33.29 -8.06
N GLN A 102 7.83 32.57 -8.16
CA GLN A 102 9.16 33.14 -8.47
C GLN A 102 9.53 33.08 -9.97
N MET A 103 9.08 32.05 -10.70
CA MET A 103 9.33 31.84 -12.13
C MET A 103 8.05 31.92 -12.95
N LYS A 104 8.16 32.44 -14.18
CA LYS A 104 7.06 32.38 -15.17
C LYS A 104 6.90 30.97 -15.73
N MET A 105 6.32 30.04 -14.96
CA MET A 105 5.83 28.77 -15.51
C MET A 105 4.70 29.04 -16.51
N SER A 106 4.65 28.29 -17.61
CA SER A 106 3.55 28.42 -18.57
C SER A 106 2.24 27.88 -17.99
N PHE A 107 1.11 28.40 -18.48
CA PHE A 107 -0.24 27.97 -18.08
C PHE A 107 -0.39 26.44 -18.12
N HIS A 108 -0.04 25.80 -19.24
CA HIS A 108 -0.17 24.35 -19.39
C HIS A 108 0.73 23.55 -18.46
N GLN A 109 1.93 24.05 -18.13
CA GLN A 109 2.78 23.40 -17.12
C GLN A 109 2.10 23.42 -15.76
N ARG A 110 1.52 24.56 -15.36
CA ARG A 110 0.83 24.68 -14.08
C ARG A 110 -0.40 23.77 -14.00
N VAL A 111 -1.22 23.75 -15.05
CA VAL A 111 -2.38 22.85 -15.16
C VAL A 111 -1.97 21.38 -15.06
N ARG A 112 -0.94 20.96 -15.81
CA ARG A 112 -0.48 19.57 -15.77
C ARG A 112 0.05 19.16 -14.40
N SER A 113 0.85 20.03 -13.77
CA SER A 113 1.42 19.75 -12.45
C SER A 113 0.34 19.64 -11.38
N ILE A 114 -0.63 20.55 -11.35
CA ILE A 114 -1.69 20.48 -10.33
C ILE A 114 -2.58 19.25 -10.52
N ILE A 115 -2.87 18.84 -11.77
CA ILE A 115 -3.59 17.59 -12.05
C ILE A 115 -2.79 16.37 -11.56
N HIS A 116 -1.47 16.38 -11.75
CA HIS A 116 -0.62 15.31 -11.25
C HIS A 116 -0.70 15.17 -9.73
N PHE A 117 -0.59 16.28 -8.99
CA PHE A 117 -0.74 16.29 -7.53
C PHE A 117 -2.13 15.84 -7.07
N ILE A 118 -3.19 16.27 -7.79
CA ILE A 118 -4.56 15.81 -7.55
C ILE A 118 -4.66 14.29 -7.68
N HIS A 119 -4.06 13.69 -8.71
CA HIS A 119 -4.09 12.24 -8.88
C HIS A 119 -3.32 11.48 -7.78
N ILE A 120 -2.21 12.03 -7.31
CA ILE A 120 -1.46 11.43 -6.20
C ILE A 120 -2.35 11.39 -4.94
N VAL A 121 -2.91 12.52 -4.52
CA VAL A 121 -3.71 12.57 -3.30
C VAL A 121 -4.99 11.72 -3.43
N GLN A 122 -5.64 11.69 -4.60
CA GLN A 122 -6.80 10.82 -4.87
C GLN A 122 -6.45 9.33 -4.78
N SER A 123 -5.27 8.93 -5.26
CA SER A 123 -4.79 7.55 -5.16
C SER A 123 -4.60 7.15 -3.69
N ILE A 124 -3.92 7.98 -2.91
CA ILE A 124 -3.68 7.74 -1.47
C ILE A 124 -5.02 7.70 -0.71
N GLU A 125 -5.94 8.63 -0.99
CA GLU A 125 -7.27 8.67 -0.38
C GLU A 125 -8.09 7.41 -0.71
N SER A 126 -8.02 6.93 -1.95
CA SER A 126 -8.68 5.69 -2.37
C SER A 126 -8.12 4.46 -1.64
N ILE A 127 -6.79 4.40 -1.46
CA ILE A 127 -6.15 3.35 -0.64
C ILE A 127 -6.63 3.45 0.81
N MET A 128 -6.63 4.65 1.39
CA MET A 128 -7.11 4.87 2.77
C MET A 128 -8.57 4.46 2.94
N LYS A 129 -9.44 4.74 1.96
CA LYS A 129 -10.83 4.28 1.95
C LYS A 129 -10.93 2.76 1.91
N PHE A 130 -10.11 2.09 1.09
CA PHE A 130 -10.05 0.63 1.08
C PHE A 130 -9.58 0.07 2.42
N LEU A 131 -8.51 0.62 3.00
CA LEU A 131 -7.99 0.20 4.30
C LEU A 131 -9.00 0.44 5.44
N SER A 132 -9.89 1.42 5.31
CA SER A 132 -10.91 1.73 6.31
C SER A 132 -11.92 0.59 6.57
N TYR A 133 -12.07 -0.35 5.62
CA TYR A 133 -12.92 -1.54 5.78
C TYR A 133 -12.33 -2.53 6.79
N TYR A 134 -11.05 -2.40 7.15
CA TYR A 134 -10.36 -3.28 8.07
C TYR A 134 -10.16 -2.59 9.44
N PRO A 135 -10.75 -3.12 10.53
CA PRO A 135 -10.68 -2.49 11.85
C PRO A 135 -9.26 -2.32 12.40
N SER A 136 -8.33 -3.19 12.00
CA SER A 136 -6.92 -3.12 12.39
C SER A 136 -6.25 -1.84 11.91
N PHE A 137 -6.55 -1.40 10.68
CA PHE A 137 -6.04 -0.15 10.11
C PHE A 137 -6.75 1.05 10.73
N LYS A 138 -8.09 1.05 10.78
CA LYS A 138 -8.88 2.20 11.25
C LYS A 138 -8.60 2.60 12.71
N LYS A 139 -8.23 1.63 13.56
CA LYS A 139 -7.89 1.87 14.97
C LYS A 139 -6.46 2.37 15.17
N ASP A 140 -5.59 2.24 14.17
CA ASP A 140 -4.21 2.73 14.26
C ASP A 140 -4.21 4.27 14.27
N LYS A 141 -3.37 4.87 15.13
CA LYS A 141 -3.29 6.33 15.24
C LYS A 141 -2.82 6.98 13.94
N MET A 142 -1.92 6.34 13.21
CA MET A 142 -1.35 6.86 11.96
C MET A 142 -2.41 6.97 10.86
N PHE A 143 -3.45 6.12 10.89
CA PHE A 143 -4.57 6.21 9.97
C PHE A 143 -5.24 7.60 10.02
N SER A 144 -5.51 8.09 11.24
CA SER A 144 -6.09 9.42 11.43
C SER A 144 -5.15 10.57 11.05
N GLN A 145 -3.84 10.36 11.20
CA GLN A 145 -2.83 11.36 10.81
C GLN A 145 -2.74 11.50 9.29
N ILE A 146 -2.79 10.38 8.56
CA ILE A 146 -2.80 10.39 7.09
C ILE A 146 -4.04 11.12 6.58
N ASN A 147 -5.23 10.85 7.14
CA ASN A 147 -6.46 11.56 6.73
C ASN A 147 -6.33 13.08 6.91
N ARG A 148 -5.80 13.55 8.05
CA ARG A 148 -5.57 14.99 8.25
C ARG A 148 -4.60 15.57 7.22
N LYS A 149 -3.52 14.85 6.90
CA LYS A 149 -2.58 15.28 5.87
C LYS A 149 -3.20 15.28 4.47
N ILE A 150 -4.15 14.38 4.18
CA ILE A 150 -4.93 14.42 2.92
C ILE A 150 -5.75 15.70 2.86
N ASP A 151 -6.42 16.07 3.96
CA ASP A 151 -7.19 17.32 4.06
C ASP A 151 -6.27 18.54 3.84
N ASP A 152 -5.12 18.59 4.53
CA ASP A 152 -4.11 19.65 4.36
C ASP A 152 -3.60 19.73 2.91
N TYR A 153 -3.43 18.58 2.24
CA TYR A 153 -2.98 18.49 0.85
C TYR A 153 -4.03 19.10 -0.09
N TRP A 154 -5.31 18.72 0.08
CA TRP A 154 -6.41 19.29 -0.67
C TRP A 154 -6.53 20.79 -0.46
N GLU A 155 -6.34 21.27 0.77
CA GLU A 155 -6.36 22.70 1.07
C GLU A 155 -5.27 23.44 0.27
N LYS A 156 -4.04 22.92 0.21
CA LYS A 156 -2.96 23.52 -0.60
C LYS A 156 -3.25 23.51 -2.10
N ILE A 157 -3.82 22.42 -2.63
CA ILE A 157 -4.26 22.37 -4.02
C ILE A 157 -5.27 23.50 -4.29
N MET A 158 -6.27 23.64 -3.42
CA MET A 158 -7.32 24.65 -3.58
C MET A 158 -6.77 26.07 -3.45
N GLN A 159 -5.87 26.32 -2.50
CA GLN A 159 -5.17 27.60 -2.37
C GLN A 159 -4.40 27.93 -3.67
N PHE A 160 -3.62 26.98 -4.20
CA PHE A 160 -2.91 27.19 -5.46
C PHE A 160 -3.85 27.53 -6.63
N VAL A 161 -4.93 26.75 -6.80
CA VAL A 161 -5.90 26.94 -7.89
C VAL A 161 -6.61 28.29 -7.79
N THR A 162 -6.99 28.71 -6.59
CA THR A 162 -7.71 29.99 -6.36
C THR A 162 -6.81 31.22 -6.52
N GLN A 163 -5.50 31.07 -6.38
CA GLN A 163 -4.53 32.15 -6.59
C GLN A 163 -4.17 32.36 -8.06
N GLN A 164 -4.61 31.49 -8.97
CA GLN A 164 -4.34 31.65 -10.40
C GLN A 164 -5.11 32.85 -10.95
N SER A 165 -4.43 33.67 -11.74
CA SER A 165 -5.00 34.87 -12.35
C SER A 165 -5.95 34.59 -13.51
N GLU A 166 -5.85 33.40 -14.12
CA GLU A 166 -6.61 33.02 -15.30
C GLU A 166 -7.97 32.41 -14.91
N ASP A 167 -9.05 33.07 -15.34
CA ASP A 167 -10.44 32.65 -15.07
C ASP A 167 -10.76 31.21 -15.51
N GLU A 168 -10.06 30.72 -16.55
CA GLU A 168 -10.27 29.38 -17.11
C GLU A 168 -9.45 28.28 -16.42
N PHE A 169 -8.54 28.63 -15.50
CA PHE A 169 -7.59 27.65 -14.92
C PHE A 169 -8.31 26.50 -14.22
N LEU A 170 -9.26 26.80 -13.34
CA LEU A 170 -10.06 25.80 -12.64
C LEU A 170 -10.85 24.92 -13.63
N ASN A 171 -11.41 25.52 -14.68
CA ASN A 171 -12.19 24.81 -15.68
C ASN A 171 -11.32 23.80 -16.44
N GLU A 172 -10.10 24.19 -16.82
CA GLU A 172 -9.13 23.30 -17.46
C GLU A 172 -8.70 22.15 -16.55
N VAL A 173 -8.44 22.42 -15.26
CA VAL A 173 -8.13 21.38 -14.28
C VAL A 173 -9.28 20.38 -14.17
N ILE A 174 -10.52 20.85 -14.00
CA ILE A 174 -11.72 19.99 -13.89
C ILE A 174 -11.95 19.17 -15.17
N ALA A 175 -11.84 19.81 -16.34
CA ALA A 175 -12.05 19.15 -17.63
C ALA A 175 -11.09 17.98 -17.82
N ASN A 176 -9.80 18.18 -17.53
CA ASN A 176 -8.78 17.16 -17.70
C ASN A 176 -8.90 16.01 -16.67
N ILE A 177 -9.33 16.29 -15.44
CA ILE A 177 -9.63 15.23 -14.46
C ILE A 177 -10.81 14.36 -14.95
N ARG A 178 -11.86 14.97 -15.51
CA ARG A 178 -13.04 14.25 -16.04
C ARG A 178 -12.73 13.43 -17.30
N ILE A 179 -11.95 13.97 -18.23
CA ILE A 179 -11.56 13.27 -19.47
C ILE A 179 -10.81 11.97 -19.13
N THR A 180 -9.98 11.98 -18.10
CA THR A 180 -9.27 10.79 -17.60
C THR A 180 -10.23 9.73 -17.02
N GLN A 181 -11.39 10.12 -16.47
CA GLN A 181 -12.41 9.18 -15.97
C GLN A 181 -13.27 8.58 -17.10
N ILE A 182 -13.59 9.36 -18.12
CA ILE A 182 -14.50 8.95 -19.22
C ILE A 182 -13.76 8.08 -20.26
N ASN A 183 -12.46 8.29 -20.50
CA ASN A 183 -11.69 7.51 -21.47
C ASN A 183 -11.31 6.08 -21.02
N SER A 184 -11.88 5.57 -19.93
CA SER A 184 -11.74 4.17 -19.51
C SER A 184 -12.49 3.17 -20.41
N GLU A 185 -13.32 3.65 -21.35
CA GLU A 185 -14.05 2.82 -22.32
C GLU A 185 -13.18 2.20 -23.44
N ASN A 186 -11.87 2.49 -23.50
CA ASN A 186 -10.97 1.97 -24.55
C ASN A 186 -9.80 1.13 -24.04
N VAL A 187 -9.96 0.42 -22.91
CA VAL A 187 -9.01 -0.64 -22.51
C VAL A 187 -9.68 -2.00 -22.69
N ASN A 188 -9.58 -2.53 -23.91
CA ASN A 188 -9.82 -3.95 -24.23
C ASN A 188 -8.60 -4.78 -23.87
#